data_AF-A0A2W4QS55-F1
#
_entry.id   AF-A0A2W4QS55-F1
#
_cell.length_a   1.000
_cell.length_b   1.000
_cell.length_c   1.000
_cell.angle_alpha   90.00
_cell.angle_beta   90.00
_cell.angle_gamma   90.00
#
_symmetry.space_group_name_H-M   'P 1'
#
loop_
_entity.id
_entity.type
_entity.pdbx_description
1 polymer ?
#
loop_
_entity_poly.entity_id
_entity_poly.type
_entity_poly.pdbx_seq_one_letter_code
_entity_poly.pdbx_strand_id
1 'polypeptide(L)' 'MQHIEIENIVHHYQEICHSIPLYPIQSENEYDRAIQVLNELLDAGGANENHPLASLVTLLGHFIAEYEKIHYPVDGGLPH' A
#
# COMPACT_ATOMS: atom_id res chain seq x y z
N MET A 1 7.43 22.69 22.25
CA MET A 1 7.92 21.62 21.36
C MET A 1 7.26 20.34 21.84
N GLN A 2 6.36 19.74 21.06
CA GLN A 2 5.82 18.42 21.39
C GLN A 2 6.95 17.41 21.21
N HIS A 3 7.35 16.72 22.29
CA HIS A 3 8.18 15.53 22.17
C HIS A 3 7.29 14.46 21.54
N ILE A 4 7.61 14.06 20.32
CA ILE A 4 6.94 12.92 19.71
C ILE A 4 7.58 11.68 20.33
N GLU A 5 6.83 11.01 21.20
CA GLU A 5 7.24 9.73 21.78
C GLU A 5 7.22 8.66 20.69
N ILE A 6 8.36 8.03 20.42
CA ILE A 6 8.51 7.00 19.37
C ILE A 6 7.51 5.86 19.58
N GLU A 7 7.20 5.51 20.82
CA GLU A 7 6.22 4.46 21.18
C GLU A 7 4.83 4.78 20.62
N ASN A 8 4.40 6.05 20.67
CA ASN A 8 3.09 6.46 20.13
C ASN A 8 3.07 6.37 18.61
N ILE A 9 4.17 6.71 17.93
CA ILE A 9 4.27 6.53 16.47
C ILE A 9 4.17 5.06 16.11
N VAL A 10 4.93 4.20 16.79
CA VAL A 10 4.94 2.75 16.53
C VAL A 10 3.54 2.17 16.71
N HIS A 11 2.84 2.56 17.78
CA HIS A 11 1.46 2.15 18.00
C HIS A 11 0.53 2.58 16.86
N HIS A 12 0.55 3.86 16.47
CA HIS A 12 -0.30 4.34 15.36
C HIS A 12 0.05 3.69 14.02
N TYR A 13 1.33 3.44 13.77
CA TYR A 13 1.77 2.74 12.57
C TYR A 13 1.22 1.30 12.54
N GLN A 14 1.31 0.57 13.65
CA GLN A 14 0.76 -0.79 13.75
C GLN A 14 -0.75 -0.82 13.51
N GLU A 15 -1.50 0.14 14.08
CA GLU A 15 -2.94 0.25 13.86
C GLU A 15 -3.31 0.54 12.40
N ILE A 16 -2.52 1.38 11.72
CA ILE A 16 -2.69 1.60 10.29
C ILE A 16 -2.39 0.30 9.53
N CYS A 17 -1.27 -0.37 9.83
CA CYS A 17 -0.88 -1.63 9.17
C CYS A 17 -1.88 -2.78 9.41
N HIS A 18 -2.59 -2.77 10.54
CA HIS A 18 -3.69 -3.71 10.79
C HIS A 18 -4.84 -3.53 9.81
N SER A 19 -5.10 -2.32 9.33
CA SER A 19 -6.21 -2.00 8.43
C SER A 19 -5.77 -1.98 6.96
N ILE A 20 -4.63 -1.35 6.70
CA ILE A 20 -4.07 -1.11 5.37
C ILE A 20 -2.67 -1.73 5.32
N PRO A 21 -2.40 -2.72 4.45
CA PRO A 21 -1.14 -3.46 4.45
C PRO A 21 0.02 -2.65 3.85
N LEU A 22 0.48 -1.62 4.59
CA LEU A 22 1.58 -0.73 4.21
C LEU A 22 2.95 -1.32 4.56
N TYR A 23 3.24 -2.51 4.04
CA TYR A 23 4.49 -3.23 4.27
C TYR A 23 4.83 -4.13 3.07
N PRO A 24 6.09 -4.60 2.95
CA PRO A 24 6.46 -5.55 1.92
C PRO A 24 5.58 -6.80 1.94
N ILE A 25 4.90 -7.06 0.84
CA ILE A 25 4.00 -8.20 0.66
C ILE A 25 4.87 -9.45 0.44
N GLN A 26 4.58 -10.52 1.19
CA GLN A 26 5.38 -11.75 1.21
C GLN A 26 4.59 -12.99 0.77
N SER A 27 3.28 -12.86 0.54
CA SER A 27 2.43 -13.97 0.12
C SER A 27 1.29 -13.53 -0.81
N GLU A 28 0.74 -14.48 -1.56
CA GLU A 28 -0.39 -14.26 -2.46
C GLU A 28 -1.64 -13.79 -1.70
N ASN A 29 -1.89 -14.33 -0.51
CA ASN A 29 -3.02 -13.90 0.32
C ASN A 29 -2.86 -12.44 0.83
N GLU A 30 -1.63 -12.03 1.15
CA GLU A 30 -1.36 -10.62 1.48
C GLU A 30 -1.51 -9.72 0.26
N TYR A 31 -1.13 -10.21 -0.92
CA TYR A 31 -1.31 -9.51 -2.19
C TYR A 31 -2.79 -9.31 -2.51
N ASP A 32 -3.61 -10.36 -2.45
CA ASP A 32 -5.06 -10.27 -2.69
C ASP A 32 -5.72 -9.28 -1.74
N ARG A 33 -5.32 -9.33 -0.45
CA ARG A 33 -5.78 -8.36 0.55
C ARG A 33 -5.35 -6.93 0.19
N ALA A 34 -4.12 -6.73 -0.25
CA ALA A 34 -3.62 -5.42 -0.66
C ALA A 34 -4.40 -4.87 -1.86
N ILE A 35 -4.69 -5.69 -2.87
CA ILE A 35 -5.54 -5.32 -4.01
C ILE A 35 -6.95 -4.91 -3.55
N GLN A 36 -7.56 -5.69 -2.66
CA GLN A 36 -8.89 -5.38 -2.14
C GLN A 36 -8.89 -4.02 -1.42
N VAL A 37 -7.95 -3.81 -0.50
CA VAL A 37 -7.85 -2.55 0.25
C VAL A 37 -7.54 -1.37 -0.66
N LEU A 38 -6.71 -1.56 -1.69
CA LEU A 38 -6.42 -0.51 -2.68
C LEU A 38 -7.71 -0.06 -3.40
N ASN A 39 -8.55 -1.00 -3.82
CA ASN A 39 -9.83 -0.69 -4.44
C ASN A 39 -10.78 0.04 -3.49
N GLU A 40 -10.88 -0.40 -2.23
CA GLU A 40 -11.69 0.27 -1.21
C GLU A 40 -11.22 1.72 -0.96
N LEU A 41 -9.90 1.97 -0.96
CA LEU A 41 -9.34 3.31 -0.83
C LEU A 41 -9.67 4.20 -2.03
N LEU A 42 -9.61 3.64 -3.25
CA LEU A 42 -9.98 4.36 -4.48
C LEU A 42 -11.45 4.76 -4.48
N ASP A 43 -12.34 3.82 -4.15
CA ASP A 43 -13.80 4.04 -4.05
C ASP A 43 -14.16 5.05 -2.96
N ALA A 44 -13.41 5.09 -1.86
CA ALA A 44 -13.55 6.08 -0.78
C ALA A 44 -13.06 7.49 -1.16
N GLY A 45 -12.56 7.69 -2.39
CA GLY A 45 -12.10 8.99 -2.90
C GLY A 45 -10.59 9.10 -3.07
N GLY A 46 -9.82 8.03 -2.84
CA GLY A 46 -8.38 7.99 -3.07
C GLY A 46 -7.97 8.16 -4.54
N ALA A 47 -8.92 8.03 -5.48
CA ALA A 47 -8.71 8.37 -6.89
C ALA A 47 -8.54 9.88 -7.15
N ASN A 48 -8.94 10.75 -6.21
CA ASN A 48 -8.68 12.18 -6.30
C ASN A 48 -7.32 12.49 -5.66
N GLU A 49 -6.36 12.95 -6.47
CA GLU A 49 -4.99 13.25 -6.03
C GLU A 49 -4.91 14.31 -4.91
N ASN A 50 -5.92 15.17 -4.76
CA ASN A 50 -5.98 16.17 -3.69
C ASN A 50 -6.60 15.62 -2.39
N HIS A 51 -7.09 14.38 -2.40
CA HIS A 51 -7.70 13.74 -1.24
C HIS A 51 -6.63 13.15 -0.32
N PRO A 52 -6.78 13.21 1.02
CA PRO A 52 -5.81 12.64 1.95
C PRO A 52 -5.52 11.15 1.74
N LEU A 53 -6.50 10.39 1.20
CA LEU A 53 -6.32 8.97 0.88
C LEU A 53 -5.41 8.71 -0.31
N ALA A 54 -5.19 9.69 -1.20
CA ALA A 54 -4.33 9.50 -2.37
C ALA A 54 -2.91 9.09 -1.99
N SER A 55 -2.37 9.63 -0.89
CA SER A 55 -1.06 9.22 -0.38
C SER A 55 -1.03 7.76 0.07
N LEU A 56 -2.13 7.24 0.60
CA LEU A 56 -2.25 5.83 1.01
C LEU A 56 -2.38 4.91 -0.20
N VAL A 57 -3.16 5.32 -1.22
CA VAL A 57 -3.27 4.61 -2.50
C VAL A 57 -1.89 4.49 -3.16
N THR A 58 -1.15 5.59 -3.25
CA THR A 58 0.20 5.60 -3.83
C THR A 58 1.14 4.67 -3.07
N LEU A 59 1.15 4.74 -1.74
CA LEU A 59 2.06 3.93 -0.94
C LEU A 59 1.73 2.44 -1.02
N LEU A 60 0.46 2.08 -0.94
CA LEU A 60 0.03 0.68 -1.06
C LEU A 60 0.30 0.14 -2.47
N GLY A 61 0.07 0.96 -3.51
CA GLY A 61 0.41 0.64 -4.90
C GLY A 61 1.89 0.32 -5.11
N HIS A 62 2.80 0.99 -4.40
CA HIS A 62 4.23 0.65 -4.45
C HIS A 62 4.50 -0.77 -3.91
N PHE A 63 3.91 -1.16 -2.78
CA PHE A 63 4.12 -2.51 -2.22
C PHE A 63 3.56 -3.61 -3.12
N ILE A 64 2.39 -3.36 -3.73
CA ILE A 64 1.77 -4.23 -4.74
C ILE A 64 2.72 -4.39 -5.95
N ALA A 65 3.18 -3.28 -6.52
CA ALA A 65 4.05 -3.31 -7.69
C ALA A 65 5.40 -4.02 -7.43
N GLU A 66 5.99 -3.87 -6.24
CA GLU A 66 7.20 -4.60 -5.88
C GLU A 66 6.96 -6.11 -5.78
N TYR A 67 5.80 -6.54 -5.27
CA TYR A 67 5.42 -7.95 -5.26
C TYR A 67 5.22 -8.50 -6.69
N GLU A 68 4.48 -7.77 -7.53
CA GLU A 68 4.19 -8.15 -8.92
C GLU A 68 5.47 -8.31 -9.75
N LYS A 69 6.46 -7.42 -9.59
CA LYS A 69 7.74 -7.52 -10.30
C LYS A 69 8.44 -8.86 -10.10
N ILE A 70 8.29 -9.46 -8.91
CA ILE A 70 8.95 -10.72 -8.53
C ILE A 70 8.09 -11.92 -8.93
N HIS A 71 6.77 -11.84 -8.75
CA HIS A 71 5.86 -12.99 -8.86
C HIS A 71 5.09 -13.06 -10.17
N TYR A 72 4.87 -11.91 -10.82
CA TYR A 72 4.19 -11.77 -12.11
C TYR A 72 5.08 -10.96 -13.07
N PRO A 73 6.30 -11.43 -13.37
CA PRO A 73 7.17 -10.74 -14.31
C PRO A 73 6.44 -10.62 -15.65
N VAL A 74 6.48 -9.42 -16.24
CA VAL A 74 5.86 -9.18 -17.53
C VAL A 74 6.60 -10.03 -18.57
N ASP A 75 5.96 -11.10 -19.03
CA ASP A 75 6.52 -11.95 -20.08
C ASP A 75 6.64 -11.13 -21.37
N GLY A 76 7.88 -10.75 -21.70
CA GLY A 76 8.25 -10.26 -23.03
C GLY A 76 7.62 -8.92 -23.43
N GLY A 77 8.09 -7.84 -22.82
CA GLY A 77 8.15 -6.57 -23.55
C GLY A 77 9.04 -6.76 -24.79
N LEU A 78 8.44 -7.02 -25.95
CA LEU A 78 9.12 -6.89 -27.23
C LEU A 78 9.81 -5.50 -27.26
N PRO A 79 11.09 -5.41 -27.62
CA PRO A 79 11.72 -4.10 -27.81
C PRO A 79 10.99 -3.36 -28.94
N HIS A 80 10.54 -2.14 -28.66
CA HIS A 80 10.24 -1.16 -29.71
C HIS A 80 11.54 -0.66 -30.34
#